data_AF-A0A6B2CFR4-F1
#
_entry.id   AF-A0A6B2CFR4-F1
#
_cell.length_a   1.000
_cell.length_b   1.000
_cell.length_c   1.000
_cell.angle_alpha   90.00
_cell.angle_beta   90.00
_cell.angle_gamma   90.00
#
_symmetry.space_group_name_H-M   'P 1'
#
loop_
_entity.id
_entity.type
_entity.pdbx_description
1 polymer ?
#
loop_
_entity_poly.entity_id
_entity_poly.type
_entity_poly.pdbx_seq_one_letter_code
_entity_poly.pdbx_strand_id
1 'polypeptide(L)'
;WFFFRDLAQATGLSFLNPLDIRAFQLWVVLVISFSVRRLPYVVRSVYAGFQQVHKNLEEAAMNLGASRTRVIFGVIFPFILSYVLSGALLGFVYMSTEVTTSITLGGLKAEQAPVTYWLYMYTLKATAAGIQEAAAIGSLLILIQLIAVIIIISVFKQRYAFIGV
;
A
#
# COMPACT_ATOMS: atom_id res chain seq x y z
N TRP A 1 -13.54 12.26 -11.36
CA TRP A 1 -13.63 12.52 -12.82
C TRP A 1 -13.13 13.91 -13.18
N PHE A 2 -13.86 14.97 -12.79
CA PHE A 2 -13.46 16.34 -13.08
C PHE A 2 -12.12 16.74 -12.46
N PHE A 3 -11.87 16.33 -11.22
CA PHE A 3 -10.60 16.59 -10.52
C PHE A 3 -9.34 16.27 -11.36
N PHE A 4 -9.22 15.07 -11.93
CA PHE A 4 -8.02 14.69 -12.69
C PHE A 4 -7.89 15.41 -14.03
N ARG A 5 -9.02 15.70 -14.68
CA ARG A 5 -9.05 16.55 -15.89
C ARG A 5 -8.59 17.96 -15.55
N ASP A 6 -9.15 18.56 -14.51
CA ASP A 6 -8.87 19.94 -14.13
C ASP A 6 -7.42 20.07 -13.62
N LEU A 7 -6.92 19.05 -12.90
CA LEU A 7 -5.51 18.95 -12.50
C LEU A 7 -4.58 18.81 -13.71
N ALA A 8 -4.91 17.96 -14.68
CA ALA A 8 -4.14 17.81 -15.91
C ALA A 8 -4.08 19.12 -16.72
N GLN A 9 -5.17 19.87 -16.76
CA GLN A 9 -5.23 21.19 -17.41
C GLN A 9 -4.40 22.23 -16.66
N ALA A 10 -4.46 22.25 -15.33
CA ALA A 10 -3.71 23.19 -14.49
C ALA A 10 -2.20 22.91 -14.49
N THR A 11 -1.80 21.64 -14.56
CA THR A 11 -0.39 21.20 -14.46
C THR A 11 0.26 20.92 -15.81
N GLY A 12 -0.52 20.83 -16.89
CA GLY A 12 -0.08 20.35 -18.20
C GLY A 12 0.19 18.83 -18.28
N LEU A 13 -0.08 18.08 -17.20
CA LEU A 13 0.16 16.63 -17.13
C LEU A 13 -0.95 15.85 -17.85
N SER A 14 -0.87 15.76 -19.17
CA SER A 14 -1.86 15.08 -20.03
C SER A 14 -2.11 13.62 -19.65
N PHE A 15 -1.13 12.93 -19.07
CA PHE A 15 -1.29 11.54 -18.63
C PHE A 15 -2.28 11.35 -17.47
N LEU A 16 -2.65 12.41 -16.76
CA LEU A 16 -3.69 12.38 -15.73
C LEU A 16 -5.09 12.61 -16.32
N ASN A 17 -5.20 13.08 -17.58
CA ASN A 17 -6.49 13.42 -18.18
C ASN A 17 -7.22 12.16 -18.68
N PRO A 18 -8.35 11.75 -18.07
CA PRO A 18 -9.08 10.55 -18.50
C PRO A 18 -9.74 10.70 -19.88
N LEU A 19 -9.83 11.92 -20.41
CA LEU A 19 -10.40 12.18 -21.74
C LEU A 19 -9.36 11.99 -22.86
N ASP A 20 -8.06 12.00 -22.54
CA ASP A 20 -6.99 11.77 -23.51
C ASP A 20 -6.61 10.29 -23.52
N ILE A 21 -7.30 9.49 -24.34
CA ILE A 21 -7.14 8.02 -24.38
C ILE A 21 -5.69 7.60 -24.66
N ARG A 22 -4.93 8.41 -25.42
CA ARG A 22 -3.54 8.09 -25.80
C ARG A 22 -2.57 8.40 -24.67
N ALA A 23 -2.69 9.57 -24.06
CA ALA A 23 -1.78 9.98 -22.99
C ALA A 23 -2.13 9.32 -21.65
N PHE A 24 -3.40 9.01 -21.39
CA PHE A 24 -3.90 8.61 -20.08
C PHE A 24 -3.22 7.34 -19.53
N GLN A 25 -2.66 7.50 -18.33
CA GLN A 25 -2.00 6.44 -17.56
C GLN A 25 -2.81 6.15 -16.30
N LEU A 26 -3.72 5.18 -16.41
CA LEU A 26 -4.60 4.77 -15.32
C LEU A 26 -3.80 4.26 -14.11
N TRP A 27 -2.71 3.53 -14.34
CA TRP A 27 -1.89 2.99 -13.25
C TRP A 27 -1.35 4.07 -12.30
N VAL A 28 -1.02 5.28 -12.80
CA VAL A 28 -0.56 6.40 -11.97
C VAL A 28 -1.69 6.86 -11.04
N VAL A 29 -2.88 7.04 -11.62
CA VAL A 29 -4.08 7.45 -10.88
C VAL A 29 -4.45 6.41 -9.83
N LEU A 30 -4.34 5.13 -10.15
CA LEU A 30 -4.57 4.01 -9.23
C LEU A 30 -3.56 4.02 -8.08
N VAL A 31 -2.26 4.17 -8.36
CA VAL A 31 -1.21 4.24 -7.33
C VAL A 31 -1.51 5.39 -6.37
N ILE A 32 -1.75 6.59 -6.87
CA ILE A 32 -2.06 7.76 -6.03
C ILE A 32 -3.31 7.50 -5.18
N SER A 33 -4.39 6.99 -5.81
CA SER A 33 -5.66 6.73 -5.13
C SER A 33 -5.52 5.70 -4.02
N PHE A 34 -4.82 4.59 -4.28
CA PHE A 34 -4.56 3.57 -3.27
C PHE A 34 -3.62 4.07 -2.17
N SER A 35 -2.53 4.77 -2.53
CA SER A 35 -1.59 5.33 -1.56
C SER A 35 -2.29 6.27 -0.58
N VAL A 36 -3.11 7.21 -1.07
CA VAL A 36 -3.85 8.14 -0.20
C VAL A 36 -4.81 7.39 0.72
N ARG A 37 -5.55 6.41 0.20
CA ARG A 37 -6.50 5.60 0.99
C ARG A 37 -5.81 4.72 2.04
N ARG A 38 -4.56 4.31 1.80
CA ARG A 38 -3.82 3.39 2.69
C ARG A 38 -2.76 4.06 3.56
N LEU A 39 -2.46 5.33 3.32
CA LEU A 39 -1.53 6.12 4.12
C LEU A 39 -1.82 6.06 5.63
N PRO A 40 -3.08 6.14 6.11
CA PRO A 40 -3.35 6.13 7.56
C PRO A 40 -2.88 4.86 8.28
N TYR A 41 -2.84 3.70 7.60
CA TYR A 41 -2.34 2.45 8.22
C TYR A 41 -0.85 2.52 8.48
N VAL A 42 -0.08 3.04 7.52
CA VAL A 42 1.37 3.23 7.65
C VAL A 42 1.66 4.25 8.74
N VAL A 43 0.99 5.40 8.70
CA VAL A 43 1.18 6.48 9.68
C VAL A 43 0.91 6.00 11.09
N ARG A 44 -0.19 5.25 11.32
CA ARG A 44 -0.49 4.69 12.65
C ARG A 44 0.58 3.72 13.14
N SER A 45 1.07 2.85 12.27
CA SER A 45 2.12 1.89 12.64
C SER A 45 3.43 2.60 12.97
N VAL A 46 3.83 3.57 12.14
CA VAL A 46 5.03 4.38 12.35
C VAL A 46 4.93 5.21 13.63
N TYR A 47 3.76 5.79 13.90
CA TYR A 47 3.51 6.53 15.14
C TYR A 47 3.67 5.63 16.38
N ALA A 48 3.13 4.41 16.33
CA ALA A 48 3.36 3.41 17.39
C ALA A 48 4.85 3.08 17.56
N GLY A 49 5.60 2.99 16.45
CA GLY A 49 7.05 2.82 16.49
C GLY A 49 7.79 3.97 17.18
N PHE A 50 7.41 5.22 16.89
CA PHE A 50 7.98 6.38 17.57
C PHE A 50 7.69 6.39 19.07
N GLN A 51 6.51 5.95 19.50
CA GLN A 51 6.19 5.83 20.94
C GLN A 51 7.07 4.83 21.69
N GLN A 52 7.70 3.89 20.97
CA GLN A 52 8.62 2.89 21.54
C GLN A 52 10.08 3.36 21.57
N VAL A 53 10.42 4.48 20.92
CA VAL A 53 11.78 5.02 20.94
C VAL A 53 12.04 5.72 22.28
N HIS A 54 12.95 5.18 23.07
CA HIS A 54 13.37 5.83 24.32
C HIS A 54 14.18 7.10 24.01
N LYS A 55 13.78 8.22 24.62
CA LYS A 55 14.49 9.51 24.53
C LYS A 55 15.97 9.42 24.87
N ASN A 56 16.32 8.51 25.79
CA ASN A 56 17.71 8.27 26.21
C ASN A 56 18.62 7.82 25.04
N LEU A 57 18.08 7.13 24.02
CA LEU A 57 18.86 6.74 22.84
C LEU A 57 19.27 7.96 21.99
N GLU A 58 18.38 8.95 21.88
CA GLU A 58 18.66 10.20 21.18
C GLU A 58 19.68 11.03 21.96
N GLU A 59 19.47 11.20 23.27
CA GLU A 59 20.37 11.96 24.15
C GLU A 59 21.77 11.34 24.22
N ALA A 60 21.88 10.01 24.32
CA ALA A 60 23.16 9.32 24.32
C ALA A 60 23.93 9.51 23.01
N ALA A 61 23.25 9.40 21.85
CA ALA A 61 23.89 9.61 20.55
C ALA A 61 24.37 11.06 20.39
N MET A 62 23.59 12.04 20.85
CA MET A 62 24.01 13.46 20.84
C MET A 62 25.20 13.72 21.77
N ASN A 63 25.24 13.10 22.96
CA ASN A 63 26.35 13.23 23.91
C ASN A 63 27.66 12.65 23.35
N LEU A 64 27.60 11.65 22.48
CA LEU A 64 28.74 11.09 21.73
C LEU A 64 29.14 11.94 20.50
N GLY A 65 28.55 13.12 20.33
CA GLY A 65 28.88 14.06 19.25
C GLY A 65 28.12 13.84 17.94
N ALA A 66 27.06 13.03 17.92
CA ALA A 66 26.22 12.90 16.73
C ALA A 66 25.32 14.14 16.53
N SER A 67 25.29 14.68 15.31
CA SER A 67 24.33 15.72 14.94
C SER A 67 22.90 15.16 14.87
N ARG A 68 21.88 16.01 15.03
CA ARG A 68 20.45 15.59 14.99
C ARG A 68 20.11 14.75 13.75
N THR A 69 20.59 15.15 12.58
CA THR A 69 20.38 14.39 11.33
C THR A 69 21.00 13.00 11.39
N ARG A 70 22.21 12.86 11.97
CA ARG A 70 22.86 11.57 12.16
C ARG A 70 22.10 10.69 13.14
N VAL A 71 21.51 11.26 14.19
CA VAL A 71 20.67 10.52 15.14
C VAL A 71 19.38 10.03 14.47
N ILE A 72 18.72 10.88 13.70
CA ILE A 72 17.50 10.51 12.96
C ILE A 72 17.78 9.34 12.02
N PHE A 73 18.76 9.45 11.12
CA PHE A 73 18.99 8.41 10.11
C PHE A 73 19.81 7.22 10.62
N GLY A 74 20.63 7.41 11.67
CA GLY A 74 21.50 6.37 12.20
C GLY A 74 20.92 5.56 13.36
N VAL A 75 19.97 6.12 14.11
CA VAL A 75 19.39 5.47 15.30
C VAL A 75 17.88 5.31 15.15
N ILE A 76 17.16 6.41 14.90
CA ILE A 76 15.69 6.41 14.92
C ILE A 76 15.12 5.71 13.69
N PHE A 77 15.59 6.05 12.49
CA PHE A 77 15.07 5.53 11.22
C PHE A 77 15.20 4.00 11.10
N PRO A 78 16.36 3.38 11.39
CA PRO A 78 16.50 1.92 11.35
C PRO A 78 15.59 1.22 12.37
N PHE A 79 15.34 1.86 13.53
CA PHE A 79 14.43 1.33 14.55
C PHE A 79 12.98 1.36 14.09
N ILE A 80 12.50 2.50 13.57
CA ILE A 80 11.12 2.62 13.09
C ILE A 80 10.88 1.88 11.77
N LEU A 81 11.93 1.50 11.03
CA LEU A 81 11.81 0.83 9.73
C LEU A 81 10.96 -0.45 9.82
N SER A 82 11.07 -1.23 10.89
CA SER A 82 10.20 -2.41 11.09
C SER A 82 8.72 -2.02 11.20
N TYR A 83 8.42 -0.87 11.80
CA TYR A 83 7.05 -0.35 11.89
C TYR A 83 6.56 0.21 10.55
N VAL A 84 7.43 0.89 9.79
CA VAL A 84 7.12 1.31 8.41
C VAL A 84 6.72 0.10 7.56
N LEU A 85 7.53 -0.97 7.59
CA LEU A 85 7.27 -2.21 6.85
C LEU A 85 5.99 -2.90 7.32
N SER A 86 5.76 -2.97 8.62
CA SER A 86 4.53 -3.55 9.19
C SER A 86 3.28 -2.79 8.72
N GLY A 87 3.30 -1.46 8.82
CA GLY A 87 2.21 -0.61 8.35
C GLY A 87 1.99 -0.66 6.84
N ALA A 88 3.07 -0.68 6.05
CA ALA A 88 3.00 -0.81 4.59
C ALA A 88 2.39 -2.15 4.17
N LEU A 89 2.77 -3.24 4.83
CA LEU A 89 2.24 -4.57 4.57
C LEU A 89 0.77 -4.69 4.96
N LEU A 90 0.35 -4.14 6.11
CA LEU A 90 -1.07 -4.04 6.46
C LEU A 90 -1.83 -3.23 5.41
N GLY A 91 -1.29 -2.08 4.99
CA GLY A 91 -1.86 -1.27 3.92
C GLY A 91 -2.03 -2.06 2.62
N PHE A 92 -1.04 -2.88 2.25
CA PHE A 92 -1.08 -3.77 1.09
C PHE A 92 -2.16 -4.85 1.22
N VAL A 93 -2.28 -5.52 2.36
CA VAL A 93 -3.32 -6.52 2.63
C VAL A 93 -4.72 -5.91 2.46
N TYR A 94 -4.96 -4.70 2.95
CA TYR A 94 -6.24 -4.02 2.73
C TYR A 94 -6.42 -3.49 1.31
N MET A 95 -5.33 -3.14 0.62
CA MET A 95 -5.37 -2.71 -0.78
C MET A 95 -5.76 -3.86 -1.71
N SER A 96 -5.26 -5.08 -1.46
CA SER A 96 -5.49 -6.23 -2.34
C SER A 96 -6.96 -6.69 -2.38
N THR A 97 -7.74 -6.38 -1.34
CA THR A 97 -9.19 -6.65 -1.26
C THR A 97 -10.05 -5.45 -1.65
N GLU A 98 -9.44 -4.36 -2.11
CA GLU A 98 -10.16 -3.16 -2.48
C GLU A 98 -10.83 -3.33 -3.85
N VAL A 99 -12.16 -3.26 -3.86
CA VAL A 99 -12.97 -3.37 -5.08
C VAL A 99 -13.47 -2.01 -5.54
N THR A 100 -13.89 -1.12 -4.64
CA THR A 100 -14.58 0.13 -4.99
C THR A 100 -13.76 1.06 -5.89
N THR A 101 -12.52 1.35 -5.54
CA THR A 101 -11.60 2.19 -6.32
C THR A 101 -11.22 1.48 -7.62
N SER A 102 -10.97 0.18 -7.53
CA SER A 102 -10.66 -0.67 -8.67
C SER A 102 -11.76 -0.65 -9.73
N ILE A 103 -13.04 -0.81 -9.36
CA ILE A 103 -14.16 -0.77 -10.32
C ILE A 103 -14.45 0.63 -10.83
N THR A 104 -14.31 1.64 -9.97
CA THR A 104 -14.58 3.04 -10.34
C THR A 104 -13.59 3.52 -11.40
N LEU A 105 -12.31 3.19 -11.25
CA LEU A 105 -11.25 3.67 -12.14
C LEU A 105 -10.89 2.64 -13.23
N GLY A 106 -11.01 1.35 -12.95
CA GLY A 106 -10.63 0.25 -13.85
C GLY A 106 -11.36 0.25 -15.18
N GLY A 107 -12.62 0.69 -15.19
CA GLY A 107 -13.42 0.78 -16.42
C GLY A 107 -12.90 1.79 -17.45
N LEU A 108 -11.99 2.68 -17.08
CA LEU A 108 -11.41 3.67 -18.01
C LEU A 108 -10.40 3.07 -18.97
N LYS A 109 -9.66 2.07 -18.50
CA LYS A 109 -8.59 1.41 -19.25
C LYS A 109 -8.40 0.02 -18.68
N ALA A 110 -9.28 -0.90 -19.08
CA ALA A 110 -9.37 -2.25 -18.53
C ALA A 110 -8.05 -3.03 -18.56
N GLU A 111 -7.19 -2.76 -19.55
CA GLU A 111 -5.83 -3.32 -19.67
C GLU A 111 -4.93 -2.99 -18.48
N GLN A 112 -5.16 -1.84 -17.82
CA GLN A 112 -4.42 -1.38 -16.64
C GLN A 112 -5.22 -1.54 -15.34
N ALA A 113 -6.39 -2.17 -15.40
CA ALA A 113 -7.27 -2.29 -14.26
C ALA A 113 -6.73 -3.31 -13.24
N PRO A 114 -6.94 -3.10 -11.93
CA PRO A 114 -6.53 -4.06 -10.92
C PRO A 114 -7.29 -5.39 -11.05
N VAL A 115 -6.70 -6.47 -10.53
CA VAL A 115 -7.30 -7.82 -10.54
C VAL A 115 -8.72 -7.87 -9.96
N THR A 116 -9.02 -7.03 -8.95
CA THR A 116 -10.36 -6.96 -8.33
C THR A 116 -11.42 -6.40 -9.27
N TYR A 117 -11.05 -5.60 -10.27
CA TYR A 117 -11.96 -5.17 -11.34
C TYR A 117 -12.37 -6.35 -12.20
N TRP A 118 -11.41 -7.16 -12.64
CA TRP A 118 -11.66 -8.34 -13.46
C TRP A 118 -12.48 -9.39 -12.71
N LEU A 119 -12.17 -9.63 -11.43
CA LEU A 119 -12.98 -10.49 -10.56
C LEU A 119 -14.46 -10.06 -10.55
N TYR A 120 -14.71 -8.75 -10.44
CA TYR A 120 -16.07 -8.20 -10.49
C TYR A 120 -16.71 -8.35 -11.88
N MET A 121 -15.99 -8.05 -12.96
CA MET A 121 -16.48 -8.20 -14.34
C MET A 121 -16.87 -9.65 -14.67
N TYR A 122 -16.08 -10.64 -14.23
CA TYR A 122 -16.40 -12.05 -14.43
C TYR A 122 -17.67 -12.47 -13.66
N THR A 123 -17.85 -11.93 -12.45
CA THR A 123 -19.06 -12.15 -11.65
C THR A 123 -20.30 -11.56 -12.35
N LEU A 124 -20.18 -10.39 -12.99
CA LEU A 124 -21.28 -9.74 -13.71
C LEU A 124 -21.74 -10.51 -14.96
N LYS A 125 -20.90 -11.35 -15.57
CA LYS A 125 -21.30 -12.17 -16.73
C LYS A 125 -22.47 -13.11 -16.38
N ALA A 126 -22.69 -13.44 -15.10
CA ALA A 126 -23.78 -14.29 -14.62
C ALA A 126 -23.87 -15.67 -15.33
N THR A 127 -22.75 -16.17 -15.85
CA THR A 127 -22.64 -17.50 -16.46
C THR A 127 -21.91 -18.45 -15.52
N ALA A 128 -22.14 -19.76 -15.66
CA ALA A 128 -21.41 -20.77 -14.90
C ALA A 128 -19.88 -20.64 -15.08
N ALA A 129 -19.44 -20.40 -16.32
CA ALA A 129 -18.02 -20.15 -16.62
C ALA A 129 -17.49 -18.88 -15.94
N GLY A 130 -18.22 -17.76 -16.00
CA GLY A 130 -17.80 -16.51 -15.35
C GLY A 130 -17.68 -16.62 -13.83
N ILE A 131 -18.59 -17.36 -13.18
CA ILE A 131 -18.51 -17.61 -11.74
C ILE A 131 -17.28 -18.48 -11.40
N GLN A 132 -16.97 -19.49 -12.21
CA GLN A 132 -15.78 -20.33 -12.01
C GLN A 132 -14.48 -19.55 -12.19
N GLU A 133 -14.39 -18.69 -13.21
CA GLU A 133 -13.25 -17.79 -13.43
C GLU A 133 -13.05 -16.82 -12.26
N ALA A 134 -14.14 -16.19 -11.79
CA ALA A 134 -14.09 -15.29 -10.64
C ALA A 134 -13.65 -16.02 -9.35
N ALA A 135 -14.13 -17.24 -9.13
CA ALA A 135 -13.74 -18.07 -7.98
C ALA A 135 -12.27 -18.49 -8.04
N ALA A 136 -11.75 -18.80 -9.22
CA ALA A 136 -10.34 -19.12 -9.42
C ALA A 136 -9.43 -17.92 -9.08
N ILE A 137 -9.76 -16.73 -9.60
CA ILE A 137 -9.02 -15.49 -9.28
C ILE A 137 -9.13 -15.16 -7.79
N GLY A 138 -10.34 -15.28 -7.22
CA GLY A 138 -10.59 -15.02 -5.80
C GLY A 138 -9.76 -15.93 -4.88
N SER A 139 -9.71 -17.23 -5.18
CA SER A 139 -8.92 -18.18 -4.39
C SER A 139 -7.41 -17.91 -4.49
N LEU A 140 -6.89 -17.55 -5.67
CA LEU A 140 -5.50 -17.12 -5.83
C LEU A 140 -5.18 -15.85 -5.03
N LEU A 141 -6.07 -14.86 -5.03
CA LEU A 141 -5.88 -13.64 -4.23
C LEU A 141 -5.86 -13.93 -2.73
N ILE A 142 -6.74 -14.80 -2.26
CA ILE A 142 -6.75 -15.25 -0.86
C ILE A 142 -5.43 -15.95 -0.52
N LEU A 143 -4.94 -16.84 -1.38
CA LEU A 143 -3.65 -17.52 -1.17
C LEU A 143 -2.48 -16.53 -1.08
N ILE A 144 -2.40 -15.57 -2.00
CA ILE A 144 -1.36 -14.53 -1.97
C ILE A 144 -1.45 -13.71 -0.69
N GLN A 145 -2.66 -13.37 -0.25
CA GLN A 145 -2.87 -12.62 0.98
C GLN A 145 -2.48 -13.42 2.22
N LEU A 146 -2.81 -14.71 2.28
CA LEU A 146 -2.39 -15.60 3.36
C LEU A 146 -0.87 -15.70 3.44
N ILE A 147 -0.20 -15.87 2.30
CA ILE A 147 1.27 -15.89 2.24
C ILE A 147 1.85 -14.57 2.77
N ALA A 148 1.32 -13.43 2.34
CA ALA A 148 1.75 -12.12 2.82
C ALA A 148 1.59 -12.00 4.34
N VAL A 149 0.45 -12.42 4.90
CA VAL A 149 0.19 -12.42 6.34
C VAL A 149 1.13 -13.35 7.10
N ILE A 150 1.39 -14.55 6.58
CA ILE A 150 2.32 -15.52 7.19
C ILE A 150 3.75 -14.96 7.19
N ILE A 151 4.20 -14.35 6.10
CA ILE A 151 5.53 -13.72 6.01
C ILE A 151 5.65 -12.64 7.10
N ILE A 152 4.63 -11.79 7.27
CA ILE A 152 4.60 -10.79 8.34
C ILE A 152 4.75 -11.48 9.70
N ILE A 153 3.87 -12.42 10.02
CA ILE A 153 3.89 -13.07 11.33
C ILE A 153 5.25 -13.71 11.60
N SER A 154 5.85 -14.38 10.62
CA SER A 154 7.15 -15.05 10.75
C SER A 154 8.30 -14.06 10.94
N VAL A 155 8.37 -13.00 10.13
CA VAL A 155 9.44 -11.98 10.21
C VAL A 155 9.35 -11.18 11.52
N PHE A 156 8.14 -10.85 11.97
CA PHE A 156 7.94 -10.03 13.17
C PHE A 156 7.93 -10.86 14.47
N LYS A 157 7.51 -12.13 14.48
CA LYS A 157 7.61 -13.01 15.68
C LYS A 157 9.06 -13.34 16.07
N GLN A 158 9.99 -13.39 15.11
CA GLN A 158 11.40 -13.66 15.42
C GLN A 158 12.02 -12.60 16.34
N ARG A 159 11.50 -11.37 16.38
CA ARG A 159 12.03 -10.32 17.28
C ARG A 159 11.69 -10.52 18.76
N TYR A 160 10.66 -11.30 19.10
CA TYR A 160 10.32 -11.59 20.50
C TYR A 160 11.08 -12.80 21.07
N ALA A 161 11.55 -13.71 20.21
CA ALA A 161 12.28 -14.90 20.66
C ALA A 161 13.75 -14.62 21.04
N PHE A 162 14.33 -13.50 20.60
CA PHE A 162 15.74 -13.15 20.88
C PHE A 162 15.95 -12.21 22.08
N ILE A 163 14.88 -11.74 22.74
CA ILE A 163 14.95 -10.90 23.96
C ILE A 163 14.45 -11.68 25.19
N GLY A 164 14.02 -12.93 25.00
CA GLY A 164 13.45 -13.78 26.03
C GLY A 164 14.22 -15.07 26.28
N VAL A 165 15.56 -15.01 26.32
CA VAL A 165 16.45 -15.94 27.06
C VAL A 165 17.71 -15.18 27.46
#